data_AF-A0AAD3CP10-F1
#
_entry.id   AF-A0AAD3CP10-F1
#
_cell.length_a   1.000
_cell.length_b   1.000
_cell.length_c   1.000
_cell.angle_alpha   90.00
_cell.angle_beta   90.00
_cell.angle_gamma   90.00
#
_symmetry.space_group_name_H-M   'P 1'
#
loop_
_entity.id
_entity.type
_entity.pdbx_description
1 polymer ?
#
loop_
_entity_poly.entity_id
_entity_poly.type
_entity_poly.pdbx_seq_one_letter_code
_entity_poly.pdbx_strand_id
1 'polypeptide(L)'
;MNFLVRSATRSATVARKQFQMSNFSTLSSLLEREIKEEVEINPIEMPEELAALKNQLAENWTIVDGSATGDDGAVIKMYKKDPLQNGSKVFISFHCQDQVQEDEGLLDSLSGEDEELSAPVQFDLEVSKAGKTMKMACTSEDCVALVDGITIVSDDAEEGYRGPIMEDLPEDVKEEFENFVKEECQVDEDVAAFVAMYSDFREQAEYIRWLKEVKKIVE
;
A
#
# COMPACT_ATOMS: atom_id res chain seq x y z
N MET A 1 -88.10 26.14 -24.58
CA MET A 1 -87.32 26.73 -23.48
C MET A 1 -87.06 25.67 -22.43
N ASN A 2 -85.84 25.14 -22.36
CA ASN A 2 -85.10 24.90 -21.13
C ASN A 2 -83.67 24.45 -21.45
N PHE A 3 -82.76 25.03 -20.69
CA PHE A 3 -81.31 25.08 -20.84
C PHE A 3 -80.61 23.86 -20.22
N LEU A 4 -79.44 23.49 -20.80
CA LEU A 4 -78.21 22.94 -20.18
C LEU A 4 -78.32 21.64 -19.32
N VAL A 5 -77.32 20.77 -19.14
CA VAL A 5 -75.85 20.91 -19.04
C VAL A 5 -75.20 19.59 -19.51
N ARG A 6 -74.10 19.65 -20.27
CA ARG A 6 -73.20 18.50 -20.50
C ARG A 6 -72.34 18.28 -19.25
N SER A 7 -72.44 17.14 -18.60
CA SER A 7 -71.51 16.75 -17.52
C SER A 7 -70.27 16.08 -18.15
N ALA A 8 -69.12 16.70 -17.98
CA ALA A 8 -67.82 16.15 -18.36
C ALA A 8 -67.12 15.63 -17.10
N THR A 9 -67.04 14.31 -16.96
CA THR A 9 -66.28 13.67 -15.88
C THR A 9 -64.79 13.73 -16.21
N ARG A 10 -64.05 14.63 -15.57
CA ARG A 10 -62.58 14.66 -15.64
C ARG A 10 -62.01 13.48 -14.86
N SER A 11 -61.45 12.50 -15.56
CA SER A 11 -60.61 11.46 -14.98
C SER A 11 -59.25 12.07 -14.64
N ALA A 12 -58.93 12.20 -13.35
CA ALA A 12 -57.65 12.69 -12.89
C ALA A 12 -56.63 11.53 -12.93
N THR A 13 -55.83 11.48 -13.98
CA THR A 13 -54.66 10.60 -14.04
C THR A 13 -53.62 11.11 -13.05
N VAL A 14 -53.49 10.44 -11.89
CA VAL A 14 -52.38 10.67 -10.98
C VAL A 14 -51.12 10.15 -11.67
N ALA A 15 -50.31 11.06 -12.22
CA ALA A 15 -48.97 10.75 -12.68
C ALA A 15 -48.13 10.33 -11.46
N ARG A 16 -47.95 9.01 -11.30
CA ARG A 16 -46.97 8.45 -10.37
C ARG A 16 -45.60 8.86 -10.93
N LYS A 17 -45.03 9.95 -10.41
CA LYS A 17 -43.61 10.27 -10.64
C LYS A 17 -42.82 9.09 -10.08
N GLN A 18 -42.44 8.15 -10.94
CA GLN A 18 -41.33 7.26 -10.65
C GLN A 18 -40.13 8.19 -10.43
N PHE A 19 -39.70 8.28 -9.18
CA PHE A 19 -38.46 8.92 -8.82
C PHE A 19 -37.36 8.04 -9.42
N GLN A 20 -36.91 8.36 -10.64
CA GLN A 20 -35.69 7.77 -11.18
C GLN A 20 -34.57 8.30 -10.30
N MET A 21 -34.03 7.43 -9.43
CA MET A 21 -32.76 7.71 -8.79
C MET A 21 -31.73 7.94 -9.90
N SER A 22 -30.99 9.03 -9.81
CA SER A 22 -29.86 9.26 -10.68
C SER A 22 -28.79 8.21 -10.37
N ASN A 23 -27.99 7.83 -11.36
CA ASN A 23 -26.84 6.94 -11.12
C ASN A 23 -25.91 7.49 -10.03
N PHE A 24 -25.84 8.83 -9.87
CA PHE A 24 -25.17 9.51 -8.76
C PHE A 24 -25.73 9.12 -7.39
N SER A 25 -27.06 9.19 -7.20
CA SER A 25 -27.68 8.80 -5.93
C SER A 25 -27.52 7.32 -5.60
N THR A 26 -27.55 6.44 -6.61
CA THR A 26 -27.30 5.01 -6.41
C THR A 26 -25.84 4.75 -6.03
N LEU A 27 -24.88 5.30 -6.78
CA LEU A 27 -23.46 5.15 -6.50
C LEU A 27 -23.08 5.71 -5.13
N SER A 28 -23.55 6.91 -4.78
CA SER A 28 -23.35 7.51 -3.46
C SER A 28 -23.85 6.60 -2.32
N SER A 29 -25.05 6.00 -2.47
CA SER A 29 -25.60 5.08 -1.48
C SER A 29 -24.80 3.76 -1.35
N LEU A 30 -24.22 3.27 -2.45
CA LEU A 30 -23.38 2.08 -2.43
C LEU A 30 -22.04 2.38 -1.75
N LEU A 31 -21.42 3.53 -2.05
CA LEU A 31 -20.19 3.97 -1.40
C LEU A 31 -20.40 4.21 0.10
N GLU A 32 -21.53 4.80 0.52
CA GLU A 32 -21.88 4.95 1.94
C GLU A 32 -21.93 3.59 2.65
N ARG A 33 -22.57 2.60 2.02
CA ARG A 33 -22.66 1.25 2.57
C ARG A 33 -21.27 0.62 2.68
N GLU A 34 -20.46 0.70 1.63
CA GLU A 34 -19.09 0.16 1.60
C GLU A 34 -18.24 0.75 2.72
N ILE A 35 -18.19 2.09 2.83
CA ILE A 35 -17.42 2.78 3.88
C ILE A 35 -17.82 2.29 5.27
N LYS A 36 -19.12 2.05 5.49
CA LYS A 36 -19.62 1.61 6.78
C LYS A 36 -19.20 0.17 7.08
N GLU A 37 -19.37 -0.73 6.11
CA GLU A 37 -18.99 -2.13 6.24
C GLU A 37 -17.47 -2.25 6.49
N GLU A 38 -16.66 -1.52 5.74
CA GLU A 38 -15.20 -1.53 5.88
C GLU A 38 -14.69 -0.98 7.22
N VAL A 39 -15.29 0.11 7.74
CA VAL A 39 -14.89 0.65 9.05
C VAL A 39 -15.30 -0.27 10.20
N GLU A 40 -16.37 -1.05 10.04
CA GLU A 40 -16.82 -2.03 11.03
C GLU A 40 -15.96 -3.30 11.03
N ILE A 41 -15.50 -3.75 9.86
CA ILE A 41 -14.71 -4.98 9.69
C ILE A 41 -13.22 -4.72 9.92
N ASN A 42 -12.68 -3.66 9.34
CA ASN A 42 -11.24 -3.35 9.28
C ASN A 42 -10.99 -1.94 9.85
N PRO A 43 -10.92 -1.79 11.18
CA PRO A 43 -10.69 -0.50 11.81
C PRO A 43 -9.36 0.10 11.34
N ILE A 44 -9.39 1.39 10.98
CA ILE A 44 -8.18 2.17 10.63
C ILE A 44 -7.33 2.55 11.85
N GLU A 45 -7.52 1.86 12.98
CA GLU A 45 -6.68 2.02 14.17
C GLU A 45 -5.51 1.06 14.06
N MET A 46 -4.30 1.59 14.26
CA MET A 46 -3.08 0.80 14.16
C MET A 46 -3.08 -0.30 15.24
N PRO A 47 -2.90 -1.58 14.88
CA PRO A 47 -2.77 -2.65 15.84
C PRO A 47 -1.66 -2.39 16.86
N GLU A 48 -1.85 -2.82 18.12
CA GLU A 48 -0.89 -2.56 19.20
C GLU A 48 0.50 -3.13 18.89
N GLU A 49 0.56 -4.31 18.28
CA GLU A 49 1.80 -4.97 17.89
C GLU A 49 2.54 -4.19 16.79
N LEU A 50 1.81 -3.73 15.77
CA LEU A 50 2.38 -2.86 14.73
C LEU A 50 2.88 -1.52 15.31
N ALA A 51 2.14 -0.95 16.26
CA ALA A 51 2.56 0.26 16.94
C ALA A 51 3.82 0.04 17.79
N ALA A 52 3.92 -1.10 18.48
CA ALA A 52 5.11 -1.49 19.23
C ALA A 52 6.32 -1.69 18.31
N LEU A 53 6.16 -2.42 17.21
CA LEU A 53 7.20 -2.63 16.21
C LEU A 53 7.68 -1.32 15.60
N LYS A 54 6.74 -0.44 15.21
CA LYS A 54 7.06 0.91 14.71
C LYS A 54 7.89 1.71 15.71
N ASN A 55 7.54 1.65 17.01
CA ASN A 55 8.26 2.36 18.06
C ASN A 55 9.66 1.78 18.29
N GLN A 56 9.81 0.45 18.23
CA GLN A 56 11.10 -0.22 18.31
C GLN A 56 12.01 0.20 17.15
N LEU A 57 11.51 0.12 15.91
CA LEU A 57 12.27 0.53 14.73
C LEU A 57 12.64 2.02 14.75
N ALA A 58 11.80 2.85 15.36
CA ALA A 58 12.07 4.27 15.54
C ALA A 58 13.31 4.58 16.40
N GLU A 59 13.93 3.60 17.05
CA GLU A 59 15.24 3.76 17.69
C GLU A 59 16.35 4.00 16.64
N ASN A 60 16.35 3.21 15.56
CA ASN A 60 17.40 3.19 14.53
C ASN A 60 16.97 3.85 13.21
N TRP A 61 15.67 4.01 12.99
CA TRP A 61 15.08 4.52 11.76
C TRP A 61 14.27 5.80 12.01
N THR A 62 14.26 6.69 11.02
CA THR A 62 13.30 7.79 10.93
C THR A 62 12.25 7.39 9.92
N ILE A 63 11.03 7.10 10.40
CA ILE A 63 9.91 6.65 9.57
C ILE A 63 9.06 7.87 9.21
N VAL A 64 8.89 8.10 7.91
CA VAL A 64 8.08 9.19 7.35
C VAL A 64 6.90 8.57 6.60
N ASP A 65 5.72 8.81 7.13
CA ASP A 65 4.44 8.41 6.52
C ASP A 65 3.95 9.57 5.63
N GLY A 66 3.76 9.32 4.34
CA GLY A 66 3.32 10.33 3.37
C GLY A 66 1.99 11.00 3.74
N SER A 67 1.12 10.32 4.50
CA SER A 67 -0.15 10.90 4.92
C SER A 67 -0.01 12.05 5.91
N ALA A 68 1.10 12.11 6.67
CA ALA A 68 1.39 13.18 7.59
C ALA A 68 1.99 14.43 6.91
N THR A 69 2.56 14.29 5.71
CA THR A 69 3.23 15.39 4.99
C THR A 69 2.36 16.04 3.92
N GLY A 70 1.18 15.46 3.62
CA GLY A 70 0.32 15.91 2.53
C GLY A 70 0.82 15.48 1.14
N ASP A 71 1.86 14.64 1.09
CA ASP A 71 2.27 13.89 -0.11
C ASP A 71 1.30 12.71 -0.35
N ASP A 72 1.61 11.89 -1.36
CA ASP A 72 0.96 10.61 -1.60
C ASP A 72 0.94 9.75 -0.32
N GLY A 73 -0.24 9.59 0.27
CA GLY A 73 -0.44 8.93 1.56
C GLY A 73 -0.14 7.43 1.54
N ALA A 74 0.07 6.87 0.36
CA ALA A 74 0.36 5.47 0.12
C ALA A 74 1.87 5.15 0.17
N VAL A 75 2.75 6.16 0.16
CA VAL A 75 4.22 5.95 0.18
C VAL A 75 4.79 6.14 1.59
N ILE A 76 5.59 5.17 2.00
CA ILE A 76 6.31 5.16 3.27
C ILE A 76 7.81 5.21 3.00
N LYS A 77 8.51 6.02 3.79
CA LYS A 77 9.95 6.24 3.68
C LYS A 77 10.62 6.01 5.02
N MET A 78 11.71 5.26 5.03
CA MET A 78 12.50 5.02 6.24
C MET A 78 13.95 5.45 5.98
N TYR A 79 14.49 6.27 6.89
CA TYR A 79 15.87 6.72 6.82
C TYR A 79 16.64 6.15 8.01
N LYS A 80 17.70 5.39 7.74
CA LYS A 80 18.58 4.92 8.79
C LYS A 80 19.26 6.12 9.45
N LYS A 81 19.21 6.21 10.79
CA LYS A 81 19.74 7.37 11.52
C LYS A 81 21.26 7.42 11.47
N ASP A 82 21.89 6.29 11.71
CA ASP A 82 23.33 6.16 11.68
C ASP A 82 23.83 5.67 10.32
N PRO A 83 24.87 6.30 9.75
CA PRO A 83 25.46 5.81 8.51
C PRO A 83 26.15 4.46 8.73
N LEU A 84 26.34 3.72 7.65
CA LEU A 84 27.15 2.49 7.66
C LEU A 84 28.60 2.79 8.04
N GLN A 85 29.37 1.76 8.41
CA GLN A 85 30.78 1.91 8.81
C GLN A 85 31.62 2.66 7.76
N ASN A 86 31.27 2.51 6.48
CA ASN A 86 31.95 3.15 5.37
C ASN A 86 31.43 4.56 5.05
N GLY A 87 30.53 5.12 5.87
CA GLY A 87 29.91 6.44 5.71
C GLY A 87 28.71 6.50 4.75
N SER A 88 28.22 5.36 4.25
CA SER A 88 27.04 5.33 3.37
C SER A 88 25.76 5.60 4.14
N LYS A 89 24.78 6.23 3.48
CA LYS A 89 23.44 6.43 4.02
C LYS A 89 22.50 5.37 3.47
N VAL A 90 21.57 4.89 4.30
CA VAL A 90 20.59 3.86 3.95
C VAL A 90 19.19 4.47 3.99
N PHE A 91 18.41 4.16 2.96
CA PHE A 91 17.04 4.63 2.78
C PHE A 91 16.18 3.49 2.25
N ILE A 92 14.95 3.37 2.76
CA ILE A 92 13.94 2.43 2.27
C ILE A 92 12.72 3.23 1.81
N SER A 93 12.08 2.79 0.72
CA SER A 93 10.76 3.26 0.34
C SER A 93 9.87 2.13 -0.18
N PHE A 94 8.60 2.16 0.19
CA PHE A 94 7.59 1.22 -0.30
C PHE A 94 6.26 1.93 -0.47
N HIS A 95 5.45 1.45 -1.40
CA HIS A 95 4.07 1.86 -1.59
C HIS A 95 3.15 0.78 -1.01
N CYS A 96 2.09 1.16 -0.29
CA CYS A 96 1.21 0.18 0.37
C CYS A 96 0.41 -0.72 -0.59
N GLN A 97 0.48 -0.47 -1.91
CA GLN A 97 -0.16 -1.28 -2.95
C GLN A 97 0.83 -2.12 -3.78
N ASP A 98 2.13 -2.07 -3.45
CA ASP A 98 3.16 -2.88 -4.14
C ASP A 98 3.20 -4.32 -3.59
N GLN A 99 2.05 -4.86 -3.19
CA GLN A 99 1.90 -6.25 -2.81
C GLN A 99 2.08 -7.14 -4.05
N VAL A 100 2.89 -8.19 -3.93
CA VAL A 100 3.07 -9.19 -4.97
C VAL A 100 1.83 -10.06 -4.99
N GLN A 101 1.04 -9.95 -6.06
CA GLN A 101 -0.09 -10.85 -6.28
C GLN A 101 0.46 -12.23 -6.59
N GLU A 102 0.36 -13.16 -5.64
CA GLU A 102 0.51 -14.57 -5.92
C GLU A 102 -0.66 -15.01 -6.82
N ASP A 103 -0.35 -15.62 -7.96
CA ASP A 103 -1.35 -16.19 -8.88
C ASP A 103 -2.17 -17.22 -8.05
N GLU A 104 -3.45 -16.91 -7.77
CA GLU A 104 -4.37 -17.58 -6.82
C GLU A 104 -4.72 -19.05 -7.18
N GLY A 105 -3.71 -19.89 -7.45
CA GLY A 105 -3.88 -21.22 -8.02
C GLY A 105 -3.36 -22.40 -7.21
N LEU A 106 -2.63 -22.18 -6.09
CA LEU A 106 -1.90 -23.29 -5.45
C LEU A 106 -1.86 -23.32 -3.91
N LEU A 107 -2.35 -22.33 -3.18
CA LEU A 107 -2.12 -22.26 -1.72
C LEU A 107 -3.32 -22.58 -0.80
N ASP A 108 -4.49 -22.97 -1.31
CA ASP A 108 -5.68 -23.23 -0.48
C ASP A 108 -5.71 -24.63 0.17
N SER A 109 -4.59 -25.21 0.62
CA SER A 109 -4.65 -26.56 1.21
C SER A 109 -3.67 -26.95 2.31
N LEU A 110 -2.71 -26.12 2.75
CA LEU A 110 -1.66 -26.63 3.67
C LEU A 110 -1.15 -25.68 4.79
N SER A 111 -1.92 -24.71 5.26
CA SER A 111 -1.62 -24.08 6.56
C SER A 111 -2.84 -24.12 7.48
N GLY A 112 -2.81 -25.09 8.40
CA GLY A 112 -3.63 -25.06 9.60
C GLY A 112 -2.88 -24.30 10.69
N GLU A 113 -3.63 -23.48 11.43
CA GLU A 113 -3.27 -22.56 12.51
C GLU A 113 -3.18 -21.08 12.08
N ASP A 114 -4.12 -20.30 12.65
CA ASP A 114 -4.48 -18.91 12.35
C ASP A 114 -3.35 -17.90 12.67
N GLU A 115 -2.42 -17.69 11.74
CA GLU A 115 -1.68 -16.43 11.58
C GLU A 115 -1.82 -16.00 10.12
N GLU A 116 -2.69 -15.01 9.88
CA GLU A 116 -2.89 -14.42 8.55
C GLU A 116 -1.62 -13.63 8.22
N LEU A 117 -0.69 -14.26 7.50
CA LEU A 117 0.56 -13.64 7.07
C LEU A 117 0.24 -12.49 6.09
N SER A 118 0.85 -11.33 6.31
CA SER A 118 0.78 -10.22 5.37
C SER A 118 1.32 -10.66 4.00
N ALA A 119 0.64 -10.23 2.94
CA ALA A 119 1.08 -10.52 1.57
C ALA A 119 2.50 -9.98 1.33
N PRO A 120 3.31 -10.62 0.46
CA PRO A 120 4.64 -10.12 0.17
C PRO A 120 4.59 -8.71 -0.43
N VAL A 121 5.49 -7.82 -0.01
CA VAL A 121 5.51 -6.42 -0.46
C VAL A 121 6.86 -6.08 -1.08
N GLN A 122 6.83 -5.49 -2.28
CA GLN A 122 8.02 -4.92 -2.90
C GLN A 122 8.40 -3.59 -2.26
N PHE A 123 9.70 -3.41 -2.02
CA PHE A 123 10.27 -2.18 -1.52
C PHE A 123 11.64 -1.89 -2.15
N ASP A 124 11.97 -0.61 -2.24
CA ASP A 124 13.27 -0.15 -2.67
C ASP A 124 14.18 0.09 -1.47
N LEU A 125 15.39 -0.44 -1.52
CA LEU A 125 16.48 -0.15 -0.61
C LEU A 125 17.59 0.62 -1.34
N GLU A 126 17.93 1.79 -0.85
CA GLU A 126 18.99 2.64 -1.41
C GLU A 126 20.16 2.80 -0.45
N VAL A 127 21.37 2.54 -0.94
CA VAL A 127 22.62 2.79 -0.24
C VAL A 127 23.43 3.83 -1.00
N SER A 128 23.55 5.02 -0.42
CA SER A 128 24.15 6.18 -1.06
C SER A 128 25.50 6.56 -0.47
N LYS A 129 26.51 6.75 -1.33
CA LYS A 129 27.86 7.20 -0.96
C LYS A 129 28.51 8.01 -2.09
N ALA A 130 28.99 9.22 -1.75
CA ALA A 130 29.79 10.06 -2.63
C ALA A 130 29.20 10.29 -4.04
N GLY A 131 27.91 10.64 -4.13
CA GLY A 131 27.21 10.93 -5.40
C GLY A 131 26.84 9.69 -6.23
N LYS A 132 26.95 8.49 -5.63
CA LYS A 132 26.48 7.22 -6.19
C LYS A 132 25.50 6.57 -5.25
N THR A 133 24.48 5.95 -5.81
CA THR A 133 23.43 5.24 -5.09
C THR A 133 23.29 3.84 -5.66
N MET A 134 23.45 2.84 -4.81
CA MET A 134 23.07 1.47 -5.12
C MET A 134 21.61 1.30 -4.73
N LYS A 135 20.75 1.07 -5.72
CA LYS A 135 19.34 0.75 -5.53
C LYS A 135 19.16 -0.75 -5.62
N MET A 136 18.51 -1.32 -4.64
CA MET A 136 18.14 -2.73 -4.59
C MET A 136 16.62 -2.80 -4.55
N ALA A 137 16.03 -3.49 -5.51
CA ALA A 137 14.63 -3.90 -5.45
C ALA A 137 14.58 -5.14 -4.56
N CYS A 138 13.75 -5.08 -3.53
CA CYS A 138 13.60 -6.15 -2.57
C CYS A 138 12.14 -6.53 -2.39
N THR A 139 11.89 -7.77 -1.96
CA THR A 139 10.58 -8.25 -1.55
C THR A 139 10.63 -8.65 -0.09
N SER A 140 9.66 -8.19 0.70
CA SER A 140 9.44 -8.66 2.07
C SER A 140 8.50 -9.85 2.03
N GLU A 141 9.01 -11.05 2.33
CA GLU A 141 8.26 -12.32 2.32
C GLU A 141 8.65 -13.11 3.57
N ASP A 142 7.68 -13.65 4.31
CA ASP A 142 7.92 -14.45 5.53
C ASP A 142 8.89 -13.79 6.54
N CYS A 143 8.76 -12.48 6.73
CA CYS A 143 9.66 -11.66 7.55
C CYS A 143 11.13 -11.70 7.09
N VAL A 144 11.39 -11.93 5.81
CA VAL A 144 12.72 -11.90 5.19
C VAL A 144 12.74 -10.87 4.07
N ALA A 145 13.83 -10.11 3.97
CA ALA A 145 14.10 -9.21 2.84
C ALA A 145 14.89 -9.95 1.76
N LEU A 146 14.23 -10.29 0.65
CA LEU A 146 14.83 -10.94 -0.52
C LEU A 146 15.29 -9.87 -1.53
N VAL A 147 16.43 -10.07 -2.19
CA VAL A 147 16.98 -9.11 -3.17
C VAL A 147 16.68 -9.56 -4.59
N ASP A 148 15.80 -8.84 -5.29
CA ASP A 148 15.31 -9.19 -6.63
C ASP A 148 16.11 -8.53 -7.76
N GLY A 149 16.75 -7.40 -7.49
CA GLY A 149 17.49 -6.66 -8.50
C GLY A 149 18.37 -5.57 -7.93
N ILE A 150 19.49 -5.29 -8.60
CA ILE A 150 20.47 -4.28 -8.14
C ILE A 150 20.85 -3.36 -9.29
N THR A 151 20.63 -2.06 -9.11
CA THR A 151 21.02 -1.00 -10.07
C THR A 151 21.94 0.01 -9.39
N ILE A 152 22.89 0.57 -10.14
CA ILE A 152 23.67 1.72 -9.70
C ILE A 152 23.20 2.98 -10.42
N VAL A 153 22.85 4.00 -9.63
CA VAL A 153 22.54 5.35 -10.11
C VAL A 153 23.66 6.29 -9.69
N SER A 154 24.05 7.19 -10.59
CA SER A 154 25.02 8.26 -10.29
C SER A 154 24.42 9.59 -10.70
N ASP A 155 24.70 10.64 -9.93
CA ASP A 155 24.14 11.99 -10.15
C ASP A 155 24.40 12.53 -11.57
N ASP A 156 25.47 12.07 -12.23
CA ASP A 156 25.91 12.54 -13.55
C ASP A 156 25.32 11.75 -14.75
N ALA A 157 24.48 10.74 -14.52
CA ALA A 157 23.99 9.85 -15.57
C ALA A 157 22.46 9.76 -15.61
N GLU A 158 21.85 10.20 -16.72
CA GLU A 158 20.39 10.16 -16.88
C GLU A 158 19.85 8.73 -17.12
N GLU A 159 20.60 7.85 -17.79
CA GLU A 159 20.24 6.44 -17.97
C GLU A 159 21.48 5.53 -18.00
N GLY A 160 21.65 4.73 -16.94
CA GLY A 160 22.73 3.75 -16.81
C GLY A 160 22.27 2.30 -17.00
N TYR A 161 23.23 1.37 -17.00
CA TYR A 161 22.98 -0.07 -16.95
C TYR A 161 22.14 -0.43 -15.71
N ARG A 162 21.10 -1.26 -15.88
CA ARG A 162 20.12 -1.63 -14.85
C ARG A 162 20.52 -2.84 -13.99
N GLY A 163 21.78 -3.25 -14.08
CA GLY A 163 22.25 -4.46 -13.40
C GLY A 163 22.07 -5.74 -14.22
N PRO A 164 22.72 -6.83 -13.80
CA PRO A 164 22.51 -8.16 -14.37
C PRO A 164 21.15 -8.74 -13.94
N ILE A 165 20.75 -9.83 -14.58
CA ILE A 165 19.69 -10.69 -14.07
C ILE A 165 20.23 -11.35 -12.79
N MET A 166 19.51 -11.24 -11.68
CA MET A 166 19.98 -11.76 -10.38
C MET A 166 20.21 -13.27 -10.41
N GLU A 167 19.36 -14.02 -11.11
CA GLU A 167 19.49 -15.48 -11.26
C GLU A 167 20.80 -15.94 -11.92
N ASP A 168 21.42 -15.08 -12.74
CA ASP A 168 22.68 -15.37 -13.42
C ASP A 168 23.91 -15.14 -12.53
N LEU A 169 23.74 -14.52 -11.34
CA LEU A 169 24.83 -14.29 -10.42
C LEU A 169 25.25 -15.58 -9.69
N PRO A 170 26.56 -15.75 -9.39
CA PRO A 170 27.03 -16.82 -8.52
C PRO A 170 26.32 -16.83 -7.16
N GLU A 171 26.10 -18.03 -6.60
CA GLU A 171 25.36 -18.21 -5.34
C GLU A 171 25.99 -17.45 -4.16
N ASP A 172 27.32 -17.51 -4.05
CA ASP A 172 28.08 -16.81 -3.02
C ASP A 172 27.94 -15.28 -3.13
N VAL A 173 27.80 -14.75 -4.34
CA VAL A 173 27.57 -13.32 -4.55
C VAL A 173 26.15 -12.92 -4.12
N LYS A 174 25.15 -13.76 -4.40
CA LYS A 174 23.76 -13.51 -3.97
C LYS A 174 23.64 -13.56 -2.45
N GLU A 175 24.20 -14.59 -1.82
CA GLU A 175 24.23 -14.75 -0.35
C GLU A 175 24.90 -13.55 0.32
N GLU A 176 26.00 -13.03 -0.23
CA GLU A 176 26.66 -11.84 0.33
C GLU A 176 25.84 -10.55 0.16
N PHE A 177 24.99 -10.43 -0.87
CA PHE A 177 24.06 -9.31 -0.97
C PHE A 177 22.94 -9.41 0.06
N GLU A 178 22.40 -10.61 0.30
CA GLU A 178 21.42 -10.84 1.36
C GLU A 178 22.01 -10.52 2.74
N ASN A 179 23.23 -11.02 3.01
CA ASN A 179 23.96 -10.70 4.24
C ASN A 179 24.24 -9.19 4.37
N PHE A 180 24.59 -8.52 3.29
CA PHE A 180 24.80 -7.06 3.30
C PHE A 180 23.52 -6.29 3.62
N VAL A 181 22.37 -6.70 3.07
CA VAL A 181 21.07 -6.09 3.36
C VAL A 181 20.68 -6.33 4.82
N LYS A 182 20.80 -7.57 5.29
CA LYS A 182 20.43 -7.95 6.66
C LYS A 182 21.37 -7.34 7.71
N GLU A 183 22.68 -7.60 7.61
CA GLU A 183 23.62 -7.29 8.69
C GLU A 183 24.15 -5.85 8.64
N GLU A 184 24.50 -5.36 7.44
CA GLU A 184 25.08 -4.02 7.30
C GLU A 184 23.99 -2.95 7.22
N CYS A 185 22.96 -3.15 6.37
CA CYS A 185 21.86 -2.19 6.27
C CYS A 185 20.90 -2.27 7.47
N GLN A 186 20.92 -3.37 8.24
CA GLN A 186 19.99 -3.69 9.33
C GLN A 186 18.54 -3.69 8.82
N VAL A 187 18.34 -4.34 7.68
CA VAL A 187 17.03 -4.69 7.14
C VAL A 187 16.80 -6.14 7.54
N ASP A 188 16.53 -6.31 8.83
CA ASP A 188 16.31 -7.60 9.48
C ASP A 188 14.83 -7.99 9.44
N GLU A 189 14.49 -9.05 10.16
CA GLU A 189 13.14 -9.61 10.20
C GLU A 189 12.10 -8.60 10.68
N ASP A 190 12.47 -7.72 11.62
CA ASP A 190 11.60 -6.69 12.16
C ASP A 190 11.30 -5.60 11.11
N VAL A 191 12.29 -5.23 10.29
CA VAL A 191 12.07 -4.28 9.18
C VAL A 191 11.20 -4.91 8.09
N ALA A 192 11.44 -6.17 7.72
CA ALA A 192 10.61 -6.88 6.74
C ALA A 192 9.16 -7.00 7.23
N ALA A 193 8.95 -7.49 8.45
CA ALA A 193 7.63 -7.57 9.07
C ALA A 193 6.93 -6.20 9.09
N PHE A 194 7.66 -5.14 9.44
CA PHE A 194 7.11 -3.79 9.41
C PHE A 194 6.68 -3.34 8.01
N VAL A 195 7.47 -3.60 6.96
CA VAL A 195 7.10 -3.25 5.58
C VAL A 195 5.78 -3.92 5.19
N ALA A 196 5.64 -5.22 5.45
CA ALA A 196 4.43 -5.97 5.12
C ALA A 196 3.21 -5.50 5.94
N MET A 197 3.30 -5.55 7.27
CA MET A 197 2.19 -5.18 8.18
C MET A 197 1.77 -3.71 8.04
N TYR A 198 2.74 -2.81 7.86
CA TYR A 198 2.44 -1.39 7.70
C TYR A 198 1.82 -1.09 6.34
N SER A 199 2.17 -1.85 5.30
CA SER A 199 1.52 -1.75 3.99
C SER A 199 0.03 -2.10 4.10
N ASP A 200 -0.32 -3.23 4.70
CA ASP A 200 -1.73 -3.64 4.88
C ASP A 200 -2.53 -2.59 5.65
N PHE A 201 -1.99 -2.13 6.79
CA PHE A 201 -2.62 -1.09 7.59
C PHE A 201 -2.85 0.21 6.80
N ARG A 202 -1.86 0.62 6.00
CA ARG A 202 -1.93 1.86 5.22
C ARG A 202 -2.81 1.73 4.00
N GLU A 203 -2.84 0.59 3.33
CA GLU A 203 -3.73 0.27 2.23
C GLU A 203 -5.18 0.48 2.68
N GLN A 204 -5.59 -0.16 3.78
CA GLN A 204 -6.97 -0.02 4.28
C GLN A 204 -7.33 1.43 4.63
N ALA A 205 -6.38 2.17 5.24
CA ALA A 205 -6.58 3.57 5.56
C ALA A 205 -6.77 4.44 4.30
N GLU A 206 -5.97 4.21 3.25
CA GLU A 206 -6.08 4.91 1.98
C GLU A 206 -7.31 4.44 1.18
N TYR A 207 -7.71 3.18 1.26
CA TYR A 207 -8.94 2.66 0.64
C TYR A 207 -10.18 3.36 1.20
N ILE A 208 -10.31 3.43 2.52
CA ILE A 208 -11.41 4.14 3.18
C ILE A 208 -11.39 5.64 2.84
N ARG A 209 -10.20 6.25 2.80
CA ARG A 209 -10.04 7.65 2.39
C ARG A 209 -10.50 7.85 0.94
N TRP A 210 -10.07 6.98 0.03
CA TRP A 210 -10.44 7.01 -1.39
C TRP A 210 -11.95 6.88 -1.57
N LEU A 211 -12.60 5.91 -0.91
CA LEU A 211 -14.06 5.76 -0.95
C LEU A 211 -14.78 7.04 -0.52
N LYS A 212 -14.31 7.69 0.56
CA LYS A 212 -14.86 8.97 1.05
C LYS A 212 -14.67 10.10 0.05
N GLU A 213 -13.51 10.22 -0.59
CA GLU A 213 -13.26 11.25 -1.60
C GLU A 213 -14.09 11.01 -2.87
N VAL A 214 -14.20 9.77 -3.34
CA VAL A 214 -15.06 9.42 -4.48
C VAL A 214 -16.52 9.72 -4.17
N LYS A 215 -16.99 9.38 -2.96
CA LYS A 215 -18.35 9.70 -2.52
C LYS A 215 -18.64 11.20 -2.59
N LYS A 216 -17.73 12.06 -2.10
CA LYS A 216 -17.88 13.53 -2.18
C LYS A 216 -18.01 14.06 -3.62
N ILE A 217 -17.42 13.36 -4.60
CA ILE A 217 -17.52 13.75 -6.02
C ILE A 217 -18.92 13.42 -6.58
N VAL A 218 -19.57 12.36 -6.09
CA VAL A 218 -20.81 11.82 -6.67
C VAL A 218 -22.08 12.12 -5.85
N GLU A 219 -21.94 12.75 -4.70
CA GLU A 219 -23.02 13.36 -3.89
C GLU A 219 -23.60 14.62 -4.53
#